data_AF-A0A0M9AGA1-F1
#
_entry.id   AF-A0A0M9AGA1-F1
#
_cell.length_a   1.000
_cell.length_b   1.000
_cell.length_c   1.000
_cell.angle_alpha   90.00
_cell.angle_beta   90.00
_cell.angle_gamma   90.00
#
_symmetry.space_group_name_H-M   'P 1'
#
loop_
_entity.id
_entity.type
_entity.pdbx_description
1 polymer ?
#
loop_
_entity_poly.entity_id
_entity_poly.type
_entity_poly.pdbx_seq_one_letter_code
_entity_poly.pdbx_strand_id
1 'polypeptide(L)'
;MAVTDSVDAGVGPALVETIQDIEAGDLLVVNGDTRTWDVTDVVERAIEDPTDDRESKRVLRLNSRSAVFGLELVRYPDHHEVSLYALESPDWTEDGRAFDVDDVEVLDQRVPWVVVSGGKAEKYHFPDPQAAAYGEAAPACGAGNQGSTYRITRCNAVVPAYSGCKDCLRHAKPVTLQAVRCPDCRKHICQGVLQRVEAAAIDGLSITCPQCGFDSIVDAELAGEFADID
;
A
#
# COMPACT_ATOMS: atom_id res chain seq x y z
N MET A 1 -28.12 35.57 11.39
CA MET A 1 -27.68 34.18 11.16
C MET A 1 -26.18 34.18 11.34
N ALA A 2 -25.69 33.49 12.37
CA ALA A 2 -24.28 33.41 12.67
C ALA A 2 -23.60 32.54 11.62
N VAL A 3 -22.53 33.08 11.02
CA VAL A 3 -21.53 32.32 10.27
C VAL A 3 -20.83 31.46 11.31
N THR A 4 -20.96 30.14 11.21
CA THR A 4 -20.11 29.23 11.97
C THR A 4 -18.74 29.28 11.31
N ASP A 5 -17.80 30.03 11.91
CA ASP A 5 -16.38 29.81 11.71
C ASP A 5 -16.12 28.33 12.00
N SER A 6 -15.81 27.56 10.96
CA SER A 6 -15.14 26.28 11.12
C SER A 6 -13.76 26.63 11.67
N VAL A 7 -13.59 26.51 12.98
CA VAL A 7 -12.27 26.53 13.61
C VAL A 7 -11.48 25.42 12.93
N ASP A 8 -10.43 25.81 12.22
CA ASP A 8 -9.50 24.92 11.55
C ASP A 8 -8.78 24.11 12.65
N ALA A 9 -9.41 23.01 13.05
CA ALA A 9 -8.81 22.06 13.97
C ALA A 9 -7.78 21.32 13.13
N GLY A 10 -6.51 21.69 13.28
CA GLY A 10 -5.41 21.12 12.51
C GLY A 10 -5.37 19.59 12.51
N VAL A 11 -4.38 19.04 11.82
CA VAL A 11 -4.38 17.63 11.45
C VAL A 11 -4.44 16.70 12.68
N GLY A 12 -5.26 15.65 12.57
CA GLY A 12 -5.49 14.70 13.66
C GLY A 12 -4.23 13.94 14.09
N PRO A 13 -4.10 13.56 15.39
CA PRO A 13 -2.89 12.93 15.92
C PRO A 13 -2.46 11.66 15.19
N ALA A 14 -3.40 10.83 14.72
CA ALA A 14 -3.09 9.58 14.02
C ALA A 14 -2.35 9.82 12.69
N LEU A 15 -2.72 10.86 11.94
CA LEU A 15 -2.04 11.22 10.69
C LEU A 15 -0.66 11.81 10.97
N VAL A 16 -0.53 12.62 12.04
CA VAL A 16 0.76 13.15 12.49
C VAL A 16 1.71 12.01 12.89
N GLU A 17 1.27 11.08 13.73
CA GLU A 17 2.03 9.90 14.14
C GLU A 17 2.47 9.08 12.92
N THR A 18 1.54 8.82 11.99
CA THR A 18 1.85 8.09 10.75
C THR A 18 2.95 8.79 9.96
N ILE A 19 2.88 10.11 9.75
CA ILE A 19 3.89 10.85 8.97
C ILE A 19 5.25 10.92 9.70
N GLN A 20 5.24 10.96 11.04
CA GLN A 20 6.45 10.95 11.85
C GLN A 20 7.22 9.64 11.75
N ASP A 21 6.51 8.52 11.63
CA ASP A 21 7.10 7.18 11.54
C ASP A 21 7.62 6.82 10.13
N ILE A 22 7.32 7.63 9.10
CA ILE A 22 7.75 7.37 7.72
C ILE A 22 9.24 7.69 7.55
N GLU A 23 9.96 6.75 6.95
CA GLU A 23 11.39 6.80 6.67
C GLU A 23 11.72 6.73 5.17
N ALA A 24 12.96 7.08 4.82
CA ALA A 24 13.43 6.92 3.46
C ALA A 24 13.45 5.43 3.05
N GLY A 25 12.86 5.12 1.90
CA GLY A 25 12.65 3.75 1.42
C GLY A 25 11.22 3.27 1.57
N ASP A 26 10.38 3.97 2.34
CA ASP A 26 8.96 3.64 2.46
C ASP A 26 8.20 3.94 1.16
N LEU A 27 7.06 3.25 1.04
CA LEU A 27 6.13 3.39 -0.05
C LEU A 27 4.79 3.86 0.50
N LEU A 28 4.21 4.88 -0.13
CA LEU A 28 3.00 5.48 0.41
C LEU A 28 1.98 5.88 -0.65
N VAL A 29 0.74 5.98 -0.18
CA VAL A 29 -0.40 6.56 -0.88
C VAL A 29 -0.90 7.73 -0.05
N VAL A 30 -1.23 8.83 -0.70
CA VAL A 30 -1.75 10.04 -0.05
C VAL A 30 -3.18 10.25 -0.51
N ASN A 31 -4.11 10.50 0.42
CA ASN A 31 -5.54 10.71 0.18
C ASN A 31 -6.21 9.62 -0.68
N GLY A 32 -5.73 8.38 -0.62
CA GLY A 32 -6.20 7.29 -1.48
C GLY A 32 -5.97 7.50 -2.99
N ASP A 33 -5.12 8.47 -3.40
CA ASP A 33 -4.87 8.78 -4.81
C ASP A 33 -4.25 7.59 -5.56
N THR A 34 -4.48 7.55 -6.86
CA THR A 34 -3.95 6.65 -7.89
C THR A 34 -2.41 6.57 -7.94
N ARG A 35 -1.69 7.55 -7.40
CA ARG A 35 -0.21 7.55 -7.37
C ARG A 35 0.34 6.81 -6.15
N THR A 36 1.40 6.06 -6.37
CA THR A 36 2.23 5.47 -5.30
C THR A 36 3.60 6.12 -5.30
N TRP A 37 3.99 6.58 -4.13
CA TRP A 37 5.17 7.41 -3.92
C TRP A 37 6.27 6.60 -3.23
N ASP A 38 7.47 6.64 -3.78
CA ASP A 38 8.69 6.24 -3.04
C ASP A 38 9.12 7.43 -2.19
N VAL A 39 9.36 7.21 -0.91
CA VAL A 39 10.04 8.19 -0.05
C VAL A 39 11.53 8.08 -0.32
N THR A 40 12.10 9.14 -0.88
CA THR A 40 13.51 9.16 -1.27
C THR A 40 14.40 9.97 -0.36
N ASP A 41 13.81 10.87 0.40
CA ASP A 41 14.51 11.70 1.37
C ASP A 41 13.54 12.15 2.46
N VAL A 42 14.05 12.32 3.67
CA VAL A 42 13.30 12.79 4.83
C VAL A 42 14.16 13.79 5.58
N VAL A 43 13.67 15.01 5.73
CA VAL A 43 14.39 16.09 6.41
C VAL A 43 13.49 16.67 7.48
N GLU A 44 14.01 16.75 8.70
CA GLU A 44 13.33 17.40 9.82
C GLU A 44 14.22 18.50 10.40
N ARG A 45 13.62 19.66 10.68
CA ARG A 45 14.31 20.81 11.27
C ARG A 45 13.42 21.52 12.27
N ALA A 46 14.01 21.89 13.41
CA ALA A 46 13.43 22.87 14.30
C ALA A 46 13.54 24.27 13.67
N ILE A 47 12.57 25.12 13.99
CA ILE A 47 12.56 26.53 13.59
C ILE A 47 12.84 27.34 14.86
N GLU A 48 13.98 28.02 14.88
CA GLU A 48 14.46 28.77 16.06
C GLU A 48 14.20 30.28 15.94
N ASP A 49 13.58 30.73 14.86
CA ASP A 49 13.27 32.14 14.66
C ASP A 49 12.12 32.55 15.60
N PRO A 50 12.36 33.45 16.57
CA PRO A 50 11.33 33.86 17.53
C PRO A 50 10.18 34.68 16.91
N THR A 51 10.30 35.07 15.64
CA THR A 51 9.24 35.75 14.89
C THR A 51 8.40 34.79 14.05
N ASP A 52 8.82 33.53 13.98
CA ASP A 52 8.12 32.44 13.35
C ASP A 52 7.39 31.63 14.44
N ASP A 53 6.10 31.42 14.25
CA ASP A 53 5.26 30.68 15.19
C ASP A 53 5.41 29.16 15.04
N ARG A 54 6.04 28.69 13.97
CA ARG A 54 6.31 27.27 13.75
C ARG A 54 7.42 26.78 14.67
N GLU A 55 7.22 25.61 15.28
CA GLU A 55 8.22 24.97 16.13
C GLU A 55 9.17 24.07 15.32
N SER A 56 8.63 23.32 14.35
CA SER A 56 9.41 22.44 13.50
C SER A 56 8.73 22.16 12.17
N LYS A 57 9.52 21.62 11.23
CA LYS A 57 9.07 21.23 9.91
C LYS A 57 9.77 19.93 9.49
N ARG A 58 8.97 18.93 9.14
CA ARG A 58 9.39 17.65 8.54
C ARG A 58 8.93 17.62 7.09
N VAL A 59 9.82 17.32 6.16
CA VAL A 59 9.53 17.24 4.73
C VAL A 59 10.04 15.93 4.17
N LEU A 60 9.16 15.22 3.47
CA LEU A 60 9.43 13.96 2.80
C LEU A 60 9.42 14.18 1.28
N ARG A 61 10.49 13.77 0.60
CA ARG A 61 10.56 13.82 -0.85
C ARG A 61 9.93 12.58 -1.46
N LEU A 62 8.80 12.77 -2.12
CA LEU A 62 7.98 11.74 -2.73
C LEU A 62 8.25 11.64 -4.23
N ASN A 63 8.68 10.47 -4.70
CA ASN A 63 8.88 10.20 -6.12
C ASN A 63 7.86 9.19 -6.65
N SER A 64 7.12 9.60 -7.66
CA SER A 64 6.38 8.70 -8.53
C SER A 64 7.17 8.45 -9.82
N ARG A 65 6.61 7.69 -10.77
CA ARG A 65 7.29 7.40 -12.04
C ARG A 65 7.63 8.67 -12.85
N SER A 66 6.80 9.69 -12.75
CA SER A 66 6.90 10.89 -13.59
C SER A 66 6.82 12.21 -12.82
N ALA A 67 6.60 12.18 -11.50
CA ALA A 67 6.40 13.38 -10.70
C ALA A 67 7.11 13.29 -9.35
N VAL A 68 7.54 14.46 -8.86
CA VAL A 68 8.20 14.68 -7.58
C VAL A 68 7.33 15.62 -6.75
N PHE A 69 7.01 15.20 -5.53
CA PHE A 69 6.22 15.97 -4.58
C PHE A 69 6.93 16.06 -3.23
N GLY A 70 6.58 17.06 -2.43
CA GLY A 70 7.01 17.19 -1.04
C GLY A 70 5.82 17.03 -0.11
N LEU A 71 5.82 16.01 0.73
CA LEU A 71 4.87 15.92 1.85
C LEU A 71 5.48 16.64 3.04
N GLU A 72 4.79 17.65 3.52
CA GLU A 72 5.25 18.55 4.57
C GLU A 72 4.35 18.44 5.80
N LEU A 73 4.96 18.22 6.96
CA LEU A 73 4.33 18.30 8.27
C LEU A 73 4.97 19.46 9.02
N VAL A 74 4.17 20.48 9.35
CA VAL A 74 4.57 21.63 10.16
C VAL A 74 3.94 21.51 11.53
N ARG A 75 4.74 21.74 12.56
CA ARG A 75 4.29 21.77 13.94
C ARG A 75 4.22 23.20 14.44
N TYR A 76 3.09 23.55 15.03
CA TYR A 76 2.85 24.79 15.77
C TYR A 76 2.64 24.46 17.27
N PRO A 77 2.62 25.46 18.16
CA PRO A 77 2.43 25.24 19.58
C PRO A 77 1.10 24.57 19.96
N ASP A 78 0.06 24.76 19.16
CA ASP A 78 -1.31 24.32 19.44
C ASP A 78 -1.89 23.34 18.41
N HIS A 79 -1.27 23.18 17.23
CA HIS A 79 -1.75 22.31 16.17
C HIS A 79 -0.63 21.84 15.22
N HIS A 80 -1.00 21.01 14.24
CA HIS A 80 -0.14 20.61 13.13
C HIS A 80 -0.83 20.90 11.80
N GLU A 81 -0.04 21.23 10.79
CA GLU A 81 -0.49 21.36 9.41
C GLU A 81 0.23 20.33 8.54
N VAL A 82 -0.50 19.73 7.60
CA VAL A 82 0.08 18.82 6.61
C VAL A 82 -0.30 19.31 5.21
N SER A 83 0.68 19.35 4.31
CA SER A 83 0.47 19.77 2.93
C SER A 83 1.31 18.95 1.98
N LEU A 84 0.77 18.71 0.79
CA LEU A 84 1.43 18.03 -0.30
C LEU A 84 1.75 19.04 -1.40
N TYR A 85 3.03 19.25 -1.72
CA TYR A 85 3.49 20.23 -2.69
C TYR A 85 3.96 19.57 -3.97
N ALA A 86 3.46 20.01 -5.12
CA ALA A 86 4.03 19.62 -6.41
C ALA A 86 5.37 20.33 -6.63
N LEU A 87 6.44 19.56 -6.74
CA LEU A 87 7.80 20.09 -7.01
C LEU A 87 8.13 19.95 -8.50
N GLU A 88 7.80 18.80 -9.08
CA GLU A 88 7.93 18.51 -10.50
C GLU A 88 6.74 17.64 -10.92
N SER A 89 5.89 18.10 -11.83
CA SER A 89 4.79 17.29 -12.36
C SER A 89 4.66 17.48 -13.87
N PRO A 90 4.35 16.42 -14.64
CA PRO A 90 4.01 16.54 -16.06
C PRO A 90 2.61 17.13 -16.26
N ASP A 91 1.78 17.15 -15.22
CA ASP A 91 0.49 17.81 -15.23
C ASP A 91 0.66 19.29 -14.89
N TRP A 92 0.50 20.14 -15.89
CA TRP A 92 0.60 21.60 -15.74
C TRP A 92 -0.42 22.18 -14.76
N THR A 93 -1.50 21.45 -14.45
CA THR A 93 -2.52 21.90 -13.47
C THR A 93 -2.07 21.73 -12.02
N GLU A 94 -0.98 21.00 -11.78
CA GLU A 94 -0.42 20.74 -10.45
C GLU A 94 0.78 21.63 -10.13
N ASP A 95 1.43 22.22 -11.15
CA ASP A 95 2.69 22.94 -11.01
C ASP A 95 2.61 24.07 -9.96
N GLY A 96 3.50 24.01 -8.96
CA GLY A 96 3.59 24.97 -7.86
C GLY A 96 2.40 24.98 -6.89
N ARG A 97 1.50 23.99 -6.95
CA ARG A 97 0.34 23.91 -6.05
C ARG A 97 0.64 23.12 -4.78
N ALA A 98 -0.07 23.52 -3.72
CA ALA A 98 -0.23 22.76 -2.50
C ALA A 98 -1.60 22.09 -2.49
N PHE A 99 -1.66 20.90 -1.90
CA PHE A 99 -2.86 20.11 -1.71
C PHE A 99 -2.99 19.74 -0.24
N ASP A 100 -4.21 19.75 0.27
CA ASP A 100 -4.51 19.30 1.63
C ASP A 100 -4.28 17.79 1.74
N VAL A 101 -3.87 17.33 2.92
CA VAL A 101 -3.60 15.92 3.20
C VAL A 101 -4.51 15.46 4.33
N ASP A 102 -5.47 14.62 3.97
CA ASP A 102 -6.45 14.04 4.88
C ASP A 102 -6.02 12.65 5.36
N ASP A 103 -5.25 11.92 4.54
CA ASP A 103 -4.86 10.54 4.81
C ASP A 103 -3.50 10.21 4.18
N VAL A 104 -2.72 9.40 4.89
CA VAL A 104 -1.46 8.82 4.41
C VAL A 104 -1.44 7.35 4.79
N GLU A 105 -1.36 6.48 3.79
CA GLU A 105 -1.20 5.05 3.98
C GLU A 105 0.24 4.64 3.65
N VAL A 106 0.96 4.08 4.62
CA VAL A 106 2.25 3.40 4.39
C VAL A 106 1.97 1.98 3.93
N LEU A 107 2.45 1.63 2.74
CA LEU A 107 2.27 0.32 2.14
C LEU A 107 3.34 -0.65 2.63
N ASP A 108 3.04 -1.39 3.69
CA ASP A 108 3.85 -2.51 4.15
C ASP A 108 3.09 -3.83 3.99
N GLN A 109 3.74 -4.83 3.38
CA GLN A 109 3.16 -6.16 3.27
C GLN A 109 4.24 -7.22 3.35
N ARG A 110 4.12 -8.05 4.39
CA ARG A 110 5.01 -9.19 4.61
C ARG A 110 4.38 -10.45 4.06
N VAL A 111 4.61 -10.70 2.77
CA VAL A 111 4.41 -12.05 2.25
C VAL A 111 5.64 -12.92 2.58
N PRO A 112 5.48 -14.20 2.92
CA PRO A 112 6.57 -15.14 3.26
C PRO A 112 7.46 -15.43 2.06
N TRP A 113 6.89 -15.38 0.86
CA TRP A 113 7.48 -15.76 -0.41
C TRP A 113 7.25 -14.66 -1.44
N VAL A 114 8.31 -14.28 -2.15
CA VAL A 114 8.31 -13.25 -3.19
C VAL A 114 8.97 -13.79 -4.46
N VAL A 115 8.61 -13.21 -5.59
CA VAL A 115 9.31 -13.40 -6.86
C VAL A 115 10.29 -12.24 -7.04
N VAL A 116 11.58 -12.55 -7.17
CA VAL A 116 12.62 -11.54 -7.41
C VAL A 116 12.98 -11.53 -8.88
N SER A 117 12.99 -10.34 -9.48
CA SER A 117 13.48 -10.13 -10.84
C SER A 117 15.01 -9.99 -10.83
N GLY A 118 15.72 -10.79 -11.62
CA GLY A 118 17.14 -10.61 -11.90
C GLY A 118 17.38 -9.48 -12.92
N GLY A 119 18.45 -8.71 -12.73
CA GLY A 119 18.87 -7.62 -13.64
C GLY A 119 19.45 -6.40 -12.93
N LYS A 120 19.53 -5.26 -13.63
CA LYS A 120 20.13 -4.01 -13.11
C LYS A 120 19.26 -3.28 -12.06
N ALA A 121 17.99 -3.63 -11.92
CA ALA A 121 17.05 -3.04 -10.97
C ALA A 121 16.24 -4.18 -10.34
N GLU A 122 16.88 -4.91 -9.44
CA GLU A 122 16.26 -6.07 -8.82
C GLU A 122 15.12 -5.59 -7.89
N LYS A 123 13.90 -6.05 -8.16
CA LYS A 123 12.73 -5.81 -7.33
C LYS A 123 12.14 -7.12 -6.87
N TYR A 124 11.49 -7.09 -5.71
CA TYR A 124 10.62 -8.18 -5.31
C TYR A 124 9.18 -7.88 -5.72
N HIS A 125 8.47 -8.94 -6.07
CA HIS A 125 7.10 -8.96 -6.52
C HIS A 125 6.35 -10.02 -5.71
N PHE A 126 5.04 -9.87 -5.58
CA PHE A 126 4.23 -10.98 -5.10
C PHE A 126 4.15 -12.07 -6.17
N PRO A 127 4.20 -13.35 -5.77
CA PRO A 127 4.08 -14.46 -6.71
C PRO A 127 2.68 -14.48 -7.32
N ASP A 128 2.59 -14.67 -8.63
CA ASP A 128 1.33 -15.02 -9.30
C ASP A 128 0.85 -16.37 -8.72
N PRO A 129 -0.34 -16.43 -8.09
CA PRO A 129 -0.85 -17.67 -7.49
C PRO A 129 -1.01 -18.81 -8.51
N GLN A 130 -1.42 -18.49 -9.74
CA GLN A 130 -1.61 -19.48 -10.80
C GLN A 130 -0.25 -20.02 -11.25
N ALA A 131 0.73 -19.14 -11.49
CA ALA A 131 2.07 -19.57 -11.90
C ALA A 131 2.77 -20.36 -10.78
N ALA A 132 2.64 -19.92 -9.52
CA ALA A 132 3.19 -20.61 -8.36
C ALA A 132 2.60 -22.02 -8.19
N ALA A 133 1.32 -22.22 -8.47
CA ALA A 133 0.69 -23.54 -8.45
C ALA A 133 1.30 -24.52 -9.47
N TYR A 134 1.91 -24.01 -10.54
CA TYR A 134 2.66 -24.79 -11.53
C TYR A 134 4.18 -24.80 -11.27
N GLY A 135 4.64 -24.25 -10.15
CA GLY A 135 6.07 -24.18 -9.81
C GLY A 135 6.85 -23.12 -10.58
N GLU A 136 6.16 -22.16 -11.21
CA GLU A 136 6.76 -21.10 -12.00
C GLU A 136 6.97 -19.83 -11.17
N ALA A 137 8.08 -19.13 -11.42
CA ALA A 137 8.37 -17.85 -10.80
C ALA A 137 7.84 -16.72 -11.70
N ALA A 138 6.60 -16.28 -11.50
CA ALA A 138 6.04 -15.15 -12.22
C ALA A 138 5.49 -14.09 -11.25
N PRO A 139 5.67 -12.79 -11.52
CA PRO A 139 5.12 -11.74 -10.68
C PRO A 139 3.61 -11.58 -10.93
N ALA A 140 2.84 -11.52 -9.85
CA ALA A 140 1.39 -11.30 -9.90
C ALA A 140 1.04 -10.01 -10.65
N CYS A 141 1.87 -8.96 -10.57
CA CYS A 141 1.62 -7.71 -11.28
C CYS A 141 1.74 -7.81 -12.82
N GLY A 142 2.26 -8.93 -13.35
CA GLY A 142 2.54 -9.08 -14.78
C GLY A 142 3.72 -8.24 -15.28
N ALA A 143 4.44 -7.55 -14.37
CA ALA A 143 5.62 -6.74 -14.71
C ALA A 143 6.79 -7.66 -15.09
N GLY A 144 6.78 -8.09 -16.34
CA GLY A 144 7.85 -8.74 -17.07
C GLY A 144 8.77 -7.71 -17.71
N ASN A 145 9.92 -7.37 -17.12
CA ASN A 145 10.96 -6.74 -17.93
C ASN A 145 11.34 -7.77 -19.00
N GLN A 146 11.26 -7.42 -20.29
CA GLN A 146 11.67 -8.32 -21.36
C GLN A 146 13.14 -8.74 -21.13
N GLY A 147 13.37 -10.03 -20.90
CA GLY A 147 14.69 -10.58 -20.60
C GLY A 147 15.08 -10.68 -19.12
N SER A 148 14.18 -10.34 -18.18
CA SER A 148 14.40 -10.62 -16.76
C SER A 148 14.21 -12.11 -16.45
N THR A 149 15.11 -12.65 -15.64
CA THR A 149 14.94 -13.95 -15.01
C THR A 149 14.21 -13.78 -13.69
N TYR A 150 13.36 -14.74 -13.33
CA TYR A 150 12.60 -14.69 -12.09
C TYR A 150 12.93 -15.90 -11.23
N ARG A 151 12.97 -15.70 -9.92
CA ARG A 151 13.10 -16.79 -8.95
C ARG A 151 12.19 -16.55 -7.76
N ILE A 152 11.59 -17.62 -7.25
CA ILE A 152 10.88 -17.60 -5.96
C ILE A 152 11.91 -17.60 -4.84
N THR A 153 11.73 -16.75 -3.85
CA THR A 153 12.59 -16.70 -2.67
C THR A 153 11.78 -16.31 -1.44
N ARG A 154 12.33 -16.59 -0.25
CA ARG A 154 11.73 -16.15 1.00
C ARG A 154 11.93 -14.64 1.17
N CYS A 155 10.91 -13.95 1.66
CA CYS A 155 10.97 -12.49 1.85
C CYS A 155 12.08 -12.06 2.83
N ASN A 156 12.36 -12.87 3.86
CA ASN A 156 13.46 -12.61 4.79
C ASN A 156 14.87 -12.68 4.16
N ALA A 157 15.01 -13.29 2.98
CA ALA A 157 16.26 -13.29 2.22
C ALA A 157 16.41 -12.05 1.31
N VAL A 158 15.41 -11.18 1.30
CA VAL A 158 15.25 -10.05 0.37
C VAL A 158 15.27 -8.71 1.10
N VAL A 159 14.64 -8.62 2.27
CA VAL A 159 14.68 -7.42 3.13
C VAL A 159 16.05 -7.40 3.83
N PRO A 160 17.03 -6.56 3.41
CA PRO A 160 16.87 -5.15 3.02
C PRO A 160 17.45 -4.78 1.63
N ALA A 161 17.80 -5.75 0.78
CA ALA A 161 18.54 -5.51 -0.46
C ALA A 161 17.66 -5.12 -1.67
N TYR A 162 16.35 -5.35 -1.61
CA TYR A 162 15.45 -5.17 -2.76
C TYR A 162 14.28 -4.26 -2.42
N SER A 163 13.94 -3.35 -3.35
CA SER A 163 12.70 -2.55 -3.28
C SER A 163 11.50 -3.35 -3.77
N GLY A 164 10.34 -3.14 -3.12
CA GLY A 164 9.09 -3.76 -3.53
C GLY A 164 8.56 -3.16 -4.84
N CYS A 165 7.93 -3.99 -5.67
CA CYS A 165 7.21 -3.49 -6.83
C CYS A 165 5.98 -2.68 -6.39
N LYS A 166 5.91 -1.40 -6.78
CA LYS A 166 4.80 -0.49 -6.48
C LYS A 166 3.43 -1.09 -6.84
N ASP A 167 3.32 -1.70 -8.02
CA ASP A 167 2.05 -2.28 -8.47
C ASP A 167 1.61 -3.46 -7.59
N CYS A 168 2.57 -4.29 -7.15
CA CYS A 168 2.30 -5.39 -6.22
C CYS A 168 1.81 -4.86 -4.87
N LEU A 169 2.51 -3.89 -4.30
CA LEU A 169 2.18 -3.34 -2.98
C LEU A 169 0.86 -2.56 -2.98
N ARG A 170 0.52 -1.94 -4.12
CA ARG A 170 -0.73 -1.18 -4.27
C ARG A 170 -1.97 -2.04 -4.53
N HIS A 171 -1.87 -3.08 -5.37
CA HIS A 171 -3.04 -3.76 -5.92
C HIS A 171 -3.34 -5.13 -5.31
N ALA A 172 -2.51 -5.63 -4.41
CA ALA A 172 -2.74 -6.90 -3.77
C ALA A 172 -2.63 -6.69 -2.27
N LYS A 173 -3.74 -6.34 -1.61
CA LYS A 173 -3.89 -6.62 -0.18
C LYS A 173 -4.32 -8.09 -0.10
N PRO A 174 -3.41 -9.05 0.18
CA PRO A 174 -3.80 -10.43 0.33
C PRO A 174 -4.85 -10.51 1.44
N VAL A 175 -6.02 -11.05 1.11
CA VAL A 175 -7.10 -11.20 2.09
C VAL A 175 -7.26 -12.68 2.40
N THR A 176 -7.31 -13.00 3.69
CA THR A 176 -7.52 -14.38 4.12
C THR A 176 -8.95 -14.77 3.77
N LEU A 177 -9.11 -15.77 2.93
CA LEU A 177 -10.37 -16.47 2.75
C LEU A 177 -10.55 -17.43 3.92
N GLN A 178 -11.59 -17.19 4.72
CA GLN A 178 -11.98 -18.10 5.79
C GLN A 178 -12.30 -19.49 5.23
N ALA A 179 -12.16 -20.51 6.06
CA ALA A 179 -12.38 -21.89 5.64
C ALA A 179 -13.82 -22.12 5.16
N VAL A 180 -13.98 -22.35 3.86
CA VAL A 180 -15.25 -22.64 3.20
C VAL A 180 -15.60 -24.10 3.40
N ARG A 181 -16.81 -24.36 3.92
CA ARG A 181 -17.36 -25.70 4.11
C ARG A 181 -18.62 -25.87 3.29
N CYS A 182 -18.82 -27.07 2.75
CA CYS A 182 -20.07 -27.41 2.09
C CYS A 182 -21.25 -27.25 3.07
N PRO A 183 -22.32 -26.52 2.70
CA PRO A 183 -23.49 -26.36 3.57
C PRO A 183 -24.15 -27.69 3.94
N ASP A 184 -24.24 -28.61 2.98
CA ASP A 184 -24.97 -29.88 3.13
C ASP A 184 -24.22 -30.91 3.97
N CYS A 185 -22.93 -31.16 3.66
CA CYS A 185 -22.16 -32.24 4.28
C CYS A 185 -21.06 -31.75 5.23
N ARG A 186 -20.92 -30.42 5.39
CA ARG A 186 -19.94 -29.75 6.27
C ARG A 186 -18.47 -30.05 5.96
N LYS A 187 -18.20 -30.75 4.85
CA LYS A 187 -16.84 -31.04 4.36
C LYS A 187 -16.12 -29.74 4.06
N HIS A 188 -14.88 -29.64 4.52
CA HIS A 188 -13.98 -28.57 4.11
C HIS A 188 -13.74 -28.61 2.60
N ILE A 189 -13.96 -27.49 1.93
CA ILE A 189 -13.78 -27.34 0.49
C ILE A 189 -12.45 -26.66 0.22
N CYS A 190 -12.29 -25.44 0.70
CA CYS A 190 -11.09 -24.65 0.51
C CYS A 190 -10.91 -23.62 1.64
N GLN A 191 -9.67 -23.17 1.79
CA GLN A 191 -9.25 -22.01 2.56
C GLN A 191 -8.03 -21.44 1.85
N GLY A 192 -7.65 -20.18 2.09
CA GLY A 192 -6.42 -19.65 1.51
C GLY A 192 -6.35 -18.15 1.51
N VAL A 193 -5.55 -17.62 0.59
CA VAL A 193 -5.32 -16.17 0.45
C VAL A 193 -5.73 -15.74 -0.94
N LEU A 194 -6.62 -14.74 -1.01
CA LEU A 194 -7.04 -14.12 -2.25
C LEU A 194 -6.10 -12.95 -2.54
N GLN A 195 -5.49 -12.97 -3.72
CA GLN A 195 -4.62 -11.88 -4.20
C GLN A 195 -5.29 -11.14 -5.35
N ARG A 196 -5.04 -9.82 -5.43
CA ARG A 196 -5.56 -8.94 -6.48
C ARG A 196 -7.09 -8.89 -6.56
N VAL A 197 -7.77 -9.11 -5.44
CA VAL A 197 -9.23 -9.00 -5.40
C VAL A 197 -9.61 -7.68 -4.75
N GLU A 198 -10.50 -6.95 -5.40
CA GLU A 198 -11.27 -5.91 -4.75
C GLU A 198 -12.18 -6.63 -3.74
N ALA A 199 -11.70 -6.79 -2.51
CA ALA A 199 -12.35 -7.59 -1.47
C ALA A 199 -13.80 -7.18 -1.25
N ALA A 200 -14.09 -5.88 -1.41
CA ALA A 200 -15.43 -5.30 -1.33
C ALA A 200 -16.39 -5.76 -2.45
N ALA A 201 -15.88 -6.37 -3.52
CA ALA A 201 -16.65 -6.88 -4.66
C ALA A 201 -16.87 -8.40 -4.64
N ILE A 202 -16.42 -9.11 -3.60
CA ILE A 202 -16.65 -10.55 -3.46
C ILE A 202 -17.95 -10.79 -2.69
N ASP A 203 -19.02 -11.08 -3.41
CA ASP A 203 -20.31 -11.41 -2.80
C ASP A 203 -20.46 -12.92 -2.50
N GLY A 204 -19.58 -13.77 -3.03
CA GLY A 204 -19.61 -15.22 -2.79
C GLY A 204 -18.68 -16.04 -3.69
N LEU A 205 -18.56 -17.34 -3.39
CA LEU A 205 -17.77 -18.32 -4.13
C LEU A 205 -18.66 -19.40 -4.74
N SER A 206 -18.54 -19.63 -6.04
CA SER A 206 -19.14 -20.79 -6.69
C SER A 206 -18.36 -22.05 -6.29
N ILE A 207 -19.01 -23.00 -5.62
CA ILE A 207 -18.38 -24.24 -5.18
C ILE A 207 -19.16 -25.47 -5.67
N THR A 208 -18.40 -26.51 -6.02
CA THR A 208 -18.94 -27.86 -6.24
C THR A 208 -18.34 -28.81 -5.22
N CYS A 209 -19.16 -29.40 -4.35
CA CYS A 209 -18.70 -30.32 -3.31
C CYS A 209 -18.39 -31.70 -3.91
N PRO A 210 -17.13 -32.19 -3.80
CA PRO A 210 -16.75 -33.48 -4.38
C PRO A 210 -17.33 -34.68 -3.64
N GLN A 211 -18.02 -34.49 -2.50
CA GLN A 211 -18.56 -35.58 -1.69
C GLN A 211 -20.08 -35.76 -1.84
N CYS A 212 -20.86 -34.68 -1.80
CA CYS A 212 -22.32 -34.77 -1.88
C CYS A 212 -22.89 -34.19 -3.18
N GLY A 213 -22.05 -33.63 -4.06
CA GLY A 213 -22.50 -33.07 -5.33
C GLY A 213 -23.23 -31.74 -5.22
N PHE A 214 -23.23 -31.09 -4.05
CA PHE A 214 -23.70 -29.71 -3.89
C PHE A 214 -23.00 -28.80 -4.90
N ASP A 215 -23.76 -27.98 -5.62
CA ASP A 215 -23.26 -27.06 -6.65
C ASP A 215 -24.03 -25.74 -6.58
N SER A 216 -23.43 -24.71 -6.00
CA SER A 216 -24.04 -23.38 -5.79
C SER A 216 -22.99 -22.35 -5.35
N ILE A 217 -23.40 -21.09 -5.31
CA ILE A 217 -22.66 -19.99 -4.67
C ILE A 217 -22.86 -20.08 -3.15
N VAL A 218 -21.78 -19.91 -2.40
CA VAL A 218 -21.76 -19.75 -0.94
C VAL A 218 -21.14 -18.42 -0.56
N ASP A 219 -21.58 -17.84 0.55
CA ASP A 219 -21.00 -16.61 1.07
C ASP A 219 -19.50 -16.80 1.35
N ALA A 220 -18.71 -15.83 0.91
CA ALA A 220 -17.27 -15.80 1.14
C ALA A 220 -16.98 -14.86 2.30
N GLU A 221 -16.66 -15.41 3.47
CA GLU A 221 -16.18 -14.59 4.57
C GLU A 221 -14.69 -14.30 4.37
N LEU A 222 -14.38 -13.02 4.23
CA LEU A 222 -13.03 -12.50 4.21
C LEU A 222 -12.66 -12.06 5.62
N ALA A 223 -11.48 -12.46 6.12
CA ALA A 223 -10.97 -11.89 7.36
C ALA A 223 -10.76 -10.37 7.16
N GLY A 224 -11.19 -9.56 8.12
CA GLY A 224 -10.94 -8.11 8.11
C GLY A 224 -9.47 -7.72 8.33
N GLU A 225 -8.59 -8.71 8.46
CA GLU A 225 -7.15 -8.57 8.68
C GLU A 225 -6.41 -9.11 7.45
N PHE A 226 -5.35 -8.42 7.03
CA PHE A 226 -4.51 -8.85 5.92
C PHE A 226 -3.89 -10.21 6.21
N ALA A 227 -3.86 -11.08 5.20
CA ALA A 227 -3.30 -12.41 5.36
C ALA A 227 -1.78 -12.37 5.41
N ASP A 228 -1.20 -12.86 6.50
CA ASP A 228 0.10 -13.50 6.43
C ASP A 228 -0.09 -14.79 5.62
N ILE A 229 0.58 -14.87 4.47
CA ILE A 229 0.69 -16.15 3.76
C ILE A 229 1.78 -16.95 4.52
N ASP A 230 1.68 -18.28 4.65
CA ASP A 230 2.77 -19.14 5.16
C ASP A 230 3.51 -19.84 3.99
#